data_AF-A0A962XT57-F1
#
_entry.id   AF-A0A962XT57-F1
#
_cell.length_a   1.000
_cell.length_b   1.000
_cell.length_c   1.000
_cell.angle_alpha   90.00
_cell.angle_beta   90.00
_cell.angle_gamma   90.00
#
_symmetry.space_group_name_H-M   'P 1'
#
loop_
_entity.id
_entity.type
_entity.pdbx_description
1 polymer ?
#
loop_
_entity_poly.entity_id
_entity_poly.type
_entity_poly.pdbx_seq_one_letter_code
_entity_poly.pdbx_strand_id
1 'polypeptide(L)'
;MENAAAVIAGLAIAAVLIAVFVVVFRWLWNTTMPEVFGLKTLSFGQALKILLLAAILFGSHRVVQVSQEVASNGDHSVDQLR
;
A
#
# COMPACT_ATOMS: atom_id res chain seq x y z
N MET A 1 -2.77 -18.26 16.08
CA MET A 1 -4.14 -17.73 15.83
C MET A 1 -4.28 -16.29 16.32
N GLU A 2 -3.61 -15.89 17.42
CA GLU A 2 -3.62 -14.52 17.96
C GLU A 2 -3.14 -13.43 16.98
N ASN A 3 -2.10 -13.71 16.21
CA ASN A 3 -1.54 -12.82 15.20
C ASN A 3 -2.43 -12.70 13.94
N ALA A 4 -3.11 -13.76 13.53
CA ALA A 4 -3.99 -13.73 12.36
C ALA A 4 -5.17 -12.78 12.57
N ALA A 5 -5.78 -12.79 13.76
CA ALA A 5 -6.86 -11.86 14.10
C ALA A 5 -6.39 -10.40 14.11
N ALA A 6 -5.21 -10.11 14.65
CA ALA A 6 -4.63 -8.77 14.65
C ALA A 6 -4.31 -8.26 13.22
N VAL A 7 -3.80 -9.14 12.35
CA VAL A 7 -3.54 -8.79 10.94
C VAL A 7 -4.84 -8.51 10.18
N ILE A 8 -5.88 -9.34 10.37
CA ILE A 8 -7.19 -9.13 9.74
C ILE A 8 -7.82 -7.84 10.23
N ALA A 9 -7.76 -7.55 11.53
CA ALA A 9 -8.26 -6.29 12.09
C ALA A 9 -7.48 -5.08 11.55
N GLY A 10 -6.15 -5.16 11.46
CA GLY A 10 -5.32 -4.12 10.86
C GLY A 10 -5.66 -3.85 9.39
N LEU A 11 -5.87 -4.90 8.59
CA LEU A 11 -6.28 -4.78 7.19
C LEU A 11 -7.69 -4.20 7.06
N ALA A 12 -8.63 -4.57 7.93
CA ALA A 12 -9.97 -4.02 7.95
C ALA A 12 -9.96 -2.51 8.26
N ILE A 13 -9.17 -2.08 9.26
CA ILE A 13 -9.02 -0.66 9.60
C ILE A 13 -8.37 0.11 8.45
N ALA A 14 -7.30 -0.44 7.86
CA ALA A 14 -6.65 0.17 6.71
C ALA A 14 -7.62 0.33 5.51
N ALA A 15 -8.43 -0.69 5.22
CA ALA A 15 -9.44 -0.63 4.16
C ALA A 15 -10.50 0.45 4.43
N VAL A 16 -10.95 0.59 5.68
CA VAL A 16 -11.91 1.64 6.08
C VAL A 16 -11.28 3.03 5.94
N LEU A 17 -10.04 3.23 6.41
CA LEU A 17 -9.33 4.50 6.27
C LEU A 17 -9.13 4.89 4.80
N ILE A 18 -8.76 3.92 3.95
CA ILE A 18 -8.66 4.12 2.51
C ILE A 18 -10.02 4.49 1.94
N ALA A 19 -11.10 3.78 2.28
CA ALA A 19 -12.44 4.09 1.79
C ALA A 19 -12.89 5.52 2.17
N VAL A 20 -12.66 5.94 3.41
CA VAL A 20 -12.95 7.32 3.86
C VAL A 20 -12.13 8.33 3.07
N PHE A 21 -10.82 8.08 2.92
CA PHE A 21 -9.94 8.94 2.13
C PHE A 21 -10.42 9.10 0.68
N VAL A 22 -10.88 8.01 0.06
CA VAL A 22 -11.42 8.01 -1.31
C VAL A 22 -12.69 8.83 -1.43
N VAL A 23 -13.61 8.72 -0.46
CA VAL A 23 -14.85 9.48 -0.44
C VAL A 23 -14.56 10.98 -0.31
N VAL A 24 -13.68 11.36 0.61
CA VAL A 24 -13.26 12.76 0.82
C VAL A 24 -12.54 13.29 -0.43
N PHE A 25 -11.61 12.53 -0.99
CA PHE A 25 -10.89 12.89 -2.21
C PHE A 25 -11.86 13.08 -3.39
N ARG A 26 -12.84 12.19 -3.56
CA ARG A 26 -13.86 12.32 -4.61
C ARG A 26 -14.72 13.57 -4.42
N TRP A 27 -15.14 13.86 -3.18
CA TRP A 27 -15.94 15.05 -2.88
C TRP A 27 -15.16 16.35 -3.13
N LEU A 28 -13.90 16.38 -2.66
CA LEU A 28 -13.01 17.52 -2.87
C LEU A 28 -12.75 17.73 -4.37
N TRP A 29 -12.39 16.66 -5.08
CA TRP A 29 -12.13 16.71 -6.53
C TRP A 29 -13.35 17.19 -7.31
N ASN A 30 -14.55 16.70 -7.00
CA ASN A 30 -15.77 17.11 -7.70
C ASN A 30 -16.14 18.59 -7.47
N THR A 31 -15.57 19.22 -6.44
CA THR A 31 -15.75 20.64 -6.15
C THR A 31 -14.64 21.48 -6.80
N THR A 32 -13.36 21.14 -6.58
CA THR A 32 -12.23 21.98 -7.03
C THR A 32 -11.81 21.77 -8.48
N MET A 33 -11.73 20.54 -9.00
CA MET A 33 -11.17 20.30 -10.34
C MET A 33 -12.08 20.77 -11.49
N PRO A 34 -13.41 20.58 -11.45
CA PRO A 34 -14.31 21.12 -12.46
C PRO A 34 -14.30 22.65 -12.48
N GLU A 35 -14.27 23.28 -11.30
CA GLU A 35 -14.35 24.74 -11.16
C GLU A 35 -13.03 25.43 -11.55
N VAL A 36 -11.88 24.83 -11.20
CA VAL A 36 -10.55 25.44 -11.45
C VAL A 36 -10.03 25.14 -12.86
N PHE A 37 -10.30 23.95 -13.42
CA PHE A 37 -9.74 23.52 -14.71
C PHE A 37 -10.78 23.38 -15.83
N GLY A 38 -12.07 23.59 -15.56
CA GLY A 38 -13.14 23.45 -16.56
C GLY A 38 -13.33 22.02 -17.07
N LEU A 39 -12.85 21.01 -16.33
CA LEU A 39 -12.89 19.60 -16.72
C LEU A 39 -14.24 18.95 -16.33
N LYS A 40 -14.66 17.91 -17.09
CA LYS A 40 -15.89 17.16 -16.78
C LYS A 40 -15.80 16.50 -15.40
N THR A 41 -16.94 16.49 -14.70
CA THR A 41 -17.12 15.82 -13.40
C THR A 41 -16.66 14.37 -13.47
N LEU A 42 -15.87 13.95 -12.48
CA LEU A 42 -15.33 12.59 -12.41
C LEU A 42 -16.44 11.60 -12.04
N SER A 43 -16.82 10.70 -12.96
CA SER A 43 -17.81 9.67 -12.64
C SER A 43 -17.25 8.65 -11.64
N PHE A 44 -18.12 7.95 -10.90
CA PHE A 44 -17.71 6.97 -9.88
C PHE A 44 -16.69 5.95 -10.43
N GLY A 45 -16.90 5.47 -11.67
CA GLY A 45 -15.98 4.55 -12.33
C GLY A 45 -14.65 5.19 -12.77
N GLN A 46 -14.62 6.49 -13.07
CA GLN A 46 -13.38 7.20 -13.39
C GLN A 46 -12.54 7.49 -12.15
N ALA A 47 -13.18 7.86 -11.03
CA ALA A 47 -12.50 8.03 -9.75
C ALA A 47 -11.80 6.74 -9.32
N LEU A 48 -12.48 5.60 -9.47
CA LEU A 48 -11.92 4.28 -9.14
C LEU A 48 -10.69 3.95 -10.02
N LYS A 49 -10.73 4.26 -11.32
CA LYS A 49 -9.60 4.06 -12.24
C LYS A 49 -8.37 4.88 -11.86
N ILE A 50 -8.54 6.17 -11.56
CA ILE A 50 -7.43 7.04 -11.15
C ILE A 50 -6.84 6.57 -9.82
N LEU A 51 -7.70 6.17 -8.89
CA LEU A 51 -7.25 5.66 -7.60
C LEU A 51 -6.49 4.33 -7.73
N LEU A 52 -6.96 3.42 -8.60
CA LEU A 52 -6.27 2.17 -8.92
C LEU A 52 -4.90 2.44 -9.57
N LEU A 53 -4.82 3.40 -10.49
CA LEU A 53 -3.56 3.82 -11.09
C LEU A 53 -2.59 4.39 -10.04
N ALA A 54 -3.07 5.25 -9.13
CA ALA A 54 -2.27 5.76 -8.03
C ALA A 54 -1.79 4.63 -7.09
N ALA A 55 -2.67 3.67 -6.77
CA ALA A 55 -2.33 2.52 -5.94
C ALA A 55 -1.24 1.64 -6.58
N ILE A 56 -1.29 1.43 -7.90
CA ILE A 56 -0.25 0.69 -8.61
C ILE A 56 1.07 1.49 -8.67
N LEU A 57 0.99 2.80 -8.91
CA LEU A 57 2.17 3.65 -9.04
C LEU A 57 2.92 3.84 -7.71
N PHE A 58 2.19 3.96 -6.60
CA PHE A 58 2.76 4.18 -5.27
C PHE A 58 2.83 2.91 -4.41
N GLY A 59 2.16 1.83 -4.78
CA GLY A 59 2.07 0.58 -4.00
C GLY A 59 3.28 -0.37 -4.11
N SER A 60 4.23 -0.11 -5.01
CA SER A 60 5.37 -0.99 -5.27
C SER A 60 6.60 -0.78 -4.38
N HIS A 61 6.55 0.06 -3.35
CA HIS A 61 7.69 0.26 -2.46
C HIS A 61 7.59 -0.64 -1.22
N ARG A 62 8.14 -1.87 -1.29
CA ARG A 62 8.93 -2.54 -0.23
C ARG A 62 9.11 -4.04 -0.48
N VAL A 63 10.35 -4.44 -0.79
CA VAL A 63 11.03 -5.54 -0.11
C VAL A 63 12.54 -5.28 -0.21
N VAL A 64 13.17 -4.81 0.86
CA VAL A 64 14.63 -4.92 1.00
C VAL A 64 14.83 -6.19 1.82
N GLN A 65 15.04 -7.31 1.13
CA GLN A 65 15.50 -8.54 1.76
C GLN A 65 16.97 -8.33 2.12
N VAL A 66 17.25 -8.12 3.40
CA VAL A 66 18.62 -8.23 3.89
C VAL A 66 19.04 -9.71 3.80
N SER A 67 20.12 -9.96 3.06
CA SER A 67 20.68 -11.27 2.77
C SER A 67 20.92 -12.10 4.03
N GLN A 68 20.25 -13.26 4.13
CA GLN A 68 20.46 -14.30 5.16
C GLN A 68 21.68 -15.20 4.85
N GLU A 69 22.61 -14.76 3.99
CA GLU A 69 23.72 -15.60 3.51
C GLU A 69 24.92 -15.60 4.47
N VAL A 70 25.12 -14.54 5.25
CA VAL A 70 26.33 -14.37 6.08
C VAL A 70 26.21 -15.04 7.46
N ALA A 71 24.99 -15.33 7.94
CA ALA A 71 24.77 -15.92 9.26
C ALA A 71 24.93 -17.45 9.30
N SER A 72 24.68 -18.16 8.19
CA SER A 72 24.80 -19.63 8.14
C SER A 72 26.22 -20.12 7.81
N ASN A 73 27.07 -19.28 7.21
CA ASN A 73 28.36 -19.72 6.66
C ASN A 73 29.55 -19.58 7.64
N GLY A 74 29.35 -18.85 8.74
CA GLY A 74 30.39 -18.63 9.76
C GLY A 74 30.55 -19.79 10.76
N ASP A 75 29.52 -20.61 10.95
CA ASP A 75 29.50 -21.69 11.94
C ASP A 75 30.16 -22.98 11.41
N HIS A 76 29.97 -23.30 10.13
CA HIS A 76 30.53 -24.51 9.53
C HIS A 76 32.04 -24.46 9.25
N SER A 77 32.68 -23.29 9.39
CA SER A 77 34.12 -23.12 9.16
C SER A 77 34.95 -23.30 10.43
N VAL A 78 34.37 -23.05 11.61
CA VAL A 78 35.08 -23.18 12.89
C VAL A 78 35.21 -24.63 13.35
N ASP A 79 34.27 -25.50 12.94
CA ASP A 79 34.30 -26.93 13.24
C ASP A 79 35.26 -27.73 12.34
N GLN A 80 35.62 -27.20 11.16
CA GLN A 80 36.56 -27.88 10.25
C GLN A 80 38.04 -27.66 10.59
N LEU A 81 38.34 -26.70 11.46
CA LEU A 81 39.70 -26.36 11.86
C LEU A 81 40.11 -26.96 13.22
N ARG A 82 39.24 -27.76 13.84
CA ARG A 82 39.43 -28.38 15.16
C ARG A 82 39.45 -29.89 15.06
#